data_AF-A0A9D1BYX0-F1
#
_entry.id   AF-A0A9D1BYX0-F1
#
_cell.length_a   1.000
_cell.length_b   1.000
_cell.length_c   1.000
_cell.angle_alpha   90.00
_cell.angle_beta   90.00
_cell.angle_gamma   90.00
#
_symmetry.space_group_name_H-M   'P 1'
#
loop_
_entity.id
_entity.type
_entity.pdbx_description
1 polymer ?
#
loop_
_entity_poly.entity_id
_entity_poly.type
_entity_poly.pdbx_seq_one_letter_code
_entity_poly.pdbx_strand_id
1 'polypeptide(L)'
;LLLLVACTPPGPITVTLIADGETRTLTTDAETVRDLLIEAGVRLDEDDRVSPPENTFLTDGLTVRVIRVEVRTETEQRIIPYGRETVRDATVPVGETRLLRAGVNGIEEITYAITLEDGVEVERRVVQRVTVQEPQNEVILIGAREEVVAVPITGTVAYLSGHNAWVMRADTGNRRRLTASSDLDGRVFDLSPDGRWLLFTRAATDTLNTLWMVDTVTADAEPIRLNAENVLWAGWAPDGEHIGFSTGEVRDGAPGWEAANDLYIAIPRPTDGLLLGRRRVLSPSAGGTYGWWGTTFAWGPGEDLMAYARAEEVGVVDLFAGETTPLIRFPPYRTRGPWAWVPSLAWSPEGDLLLTVVHGPPLAGESPEDSPVFDLYALGVPGVYGGGVEEPTPPLTAELASEVGMWAAPTFSPDGNWILFGRARIPYTSQTSTYDLYVMDRDGSDRRLLFPTDSREPGLEYPAVAWDPAGGRLMAVYRGDLYLITLDGQVRRVTDDGSITTVRWTGGGE
;
A
#
# COMPACT_ATOMS: atom_id res chain seq x y z
N LEU A 1 98.74 -8.07 -72.74
CA LEU A 1 99.14 -9.01 -71.67
C LEU A 1 98.28 -8.69 -70.45
N LEU A 2 97.26 -9.52 -70.19
CA LEU A 2 96.45 -9.46 -68.97
C LEU A 2 97.29 -10.02 -67.81
N LEU A 3 97.30 -9.33 -66.67
CA LEU A 3 97.76 -9.85 -65.38
C LEU A 3 96.51 -10.14 -64.54
N LEU A 4 96.21 -11.44 -64.40
CA LEU A 4 95.27 -11.99 -63.43
C LEU A 4 95.92 -11.87 -62.04
N VAL A 5 95.34 -11.04 -61.17
CA VAL A 5 95.62 -11.08 -59.74
C VAL A 5 94.75 -12.20 -59.16
N ALA A 6 95.40 -13.27 -58.69
CA ALA A 6 94.75 -14.33 -57.95
C ALA A 6 94.28 -13.76 -56.60
N CYS A 7 92.96 -13.74 -56.36
CA CYS A 7 92.42 -13.63 -55.01
C CYS A 7 92.74 -14.93 -54.28
N THR A 8 93.56 -14.85 -53.24
CA THR A 8 93.66 -15.89 -52.22
C THR A 8 92.27 -16.13 -51.64
N PRO A 9 91.74 -17.36 -51.60
CA PRO A 9 90.46 -17.61 -50.95
C PRO A 9 90.59 -17.19 -49.46
N PRO A 10 89.60 -16.48 -48.89
CA PRO A 10 89.59 -16.23 -47.47
C PRO A 10 89.69 -17.58 -46.75
N GLY A 11 90.66 -17.71 -45.84
CA GLY A 11 90.78 -18.90 -45.01
C GLY A 11 89.54 -19.01 -44.10
N PRO A 12 89.23 -20.22 -43.62
CA PRO A 12 88.05 -20.42 -42.80
C PRO A 12 88.13 -19.55 -41.54
N ILE A 13 87.04 -18.87 -41.23
CA ILE A 13 86.95 -17.96 -40.07
C ILE A 13 86.33 -18.69 -38.88
N THR A 14 86.74 -18.30 -37.68
CA THR A 14 86.24 -18.89 -36.44
C THR A 14 85.22 -17.97 -35.80
N VAL A 15 84.02 -18.47 -35.51
CA VAL A 15 82.91 -17.72 -34.91
C VAL A 15 82.40 -18.44 -33.67
N THR A 16 81.84 -17.68 -32.73
CA THR A 16 81.19 -18.23 -31.52
C THR A 16 79.68 -18.15 -31.70
N LEU A 17 78.99 -19.29 -31.72
CA LEU A 17 77.53 -19.37 -31.75
C LEU A 17 77.00 -19.68 -30.35
N ILE A 18 76.12 -18.82 -29.85
CA ILE A 18 75.38 -19.02 -28.62
C ILE A 18 73.91 -19.23 -29.00
N ALA A 19 73.40 -20.45 -28.85
CA ALA A 19 72.03 -20.81 -29.19
C ALA A 19 71.57 -21.97 -28.30
N ASP A 20 70.27 -21.98 -27.95
CA ASP A 20 69.64 -23.07 -27.21
C ASP A 20 70.33 -23.42 -25.88
N GLY A 21 70.87 -22.40 -25.20
CA GLY A 21 71.61 -22.54 -23.94
C GLY A 21 73.05 -23.08 -24.07
N GLU A 22 73.51 -23.35 -25.29
CA GLU A 22 74.85 -23.88 -25.58
C GLU A 22 75.74 -22.83 -26.25
N THR A 23 77.04 -22.85 -25.94
CA THR A 23 78.05 -22.04 -26.63
C THR A 23 78.96 -22.94 -27.44
N ARG A 24 78.99 -22.76 -28.76
CA ARG A 24 79.79 -23.53 -29.72
C ARG A 24 80.77 -22.62 -30.44
N THR A 25 82.00 -23.07 -30.59
CA THR A 25 82.98 -22.40 -31.46
C THR A 25 83.06 -23.18 -32.76
N LEU A 26 82.76 -22.52 -33.88
CA LEU A 26 82.64 -23.13 -35.20
C LEU A 26 83.65 -22.49 -36.14
N THR A 27 84.27 -23.32 -36.99
CA THR A 27 85.12 -22.89 -38.09
C THR A 27 84.32 -23.10 -39.38
N THR A 28 84.07 -22.03 -40.14
CA THR A 28 83.10 -22.03 -41.26
C THR A 28 83.62 -21.21 -42.45
N ASP A 29 83.08 -21.52 -43.63
CA ASP A 29 83.23 -20.74 -44.87
C ASP A 29 81.97 -19.89 -45.18
N ALA A 30 80.97 -19.86 -44.27
CA ALA A 30 79.76 -19.09 -44.40
C ALA A 30 80.05 -17.58 -44.49
N GLU A 31 79.38 -16.87 -45.41
CA GLU A 31 79.61 -15.43 -45.60
C GLU A 31 78.77 -14.59 -44.62
N THR A 32 77.60 -15.08 -44.19
CA THR A 32 76.66 -14.32 -43.35
C THR A 32 76.18 -15.10 -42.12
N VAL A 33 75.63 -14.38 -41.13
CA VAL A 33 75.02 -14.99 -39.93
C VAL A 33 73.91 -15.99 -40.30
N ARG A 34 73.10 -15.71 -41.33
CA ARG A 34 72.09 -16.64 -41.85
C ARG A 34 72.69 -17.95 -42.30
N ASP A 35 73.74 -17.87 -43.12
CA ASP A 35 74.38 -19.06 -43.71
C ASP A 35 75.03 -19.92 -42.60
N LEU A 36 75.62 -19.28 -41.59
CA LEU A 36 76.16 -19.94 -40.40
C LEU A 36 75.06 -20.68 -39.61
N LEU A 37 73.91 -20.06 -39.38
CA LEU A 37 72.82 -20.69 -38.62
C LEU A 37 72.26 -21.90 -39.37
N ILE A 38 72.12 -21.82 -40.69
CA ILE A 38 71.71 -22.95 -41.55
C ILE A 38 72.74 -24.08 -41.47
N GLU A 39 74.03 -23.78 -41.60
CA GLU A 39 75.12 -24.75 -41.47
C GLU A 39 75.13 -25.43 -40.09
N ALA A 40 74.92 -24.66 -39.03
CA ALA A 40 74.84 -25.14 -37.65
C ALA A 40 73.52 -25.88 -37.32
N GLY A 41 72.58 -25.94 -38.26
CA GLY A 41 71.29 -26.60 -38.09
C GLY A 41 70.30 -25.85 -37.19
N VAL A 42 70.56 -24.57 -36.89
CA VAL A 42 69.69 -23.72 -36.06
C VAL A 42 68.62 -23.09 -36.94
N ARG A 43 67.37 -23.50 -36.75
CA ARG A 43 66.20 -22.88 -37.40
C ARG A 43 65.61 -21.84 -36.46
N LEU A 44 65.45 -20.62 -36.95
CA LEU A 44 64.74 -19.54 -36.26
C LEU A 44 63.24 -19.66 -36.56
N ASP A 45 62.41 -19.35 -35.58
CA ASP A 45 60.99 -19.06 -35.80
C ASP A 45 60.76 -17.59 -36.16
N GLU A 46 59.50 -17.17 -36.28
CA GLU A 46 59.14 -15.80 -36.69
C GLU A 46 59.41 -14.75 -35.61
N ASP A 47 59.54 -15.15 -34.34
CA ASP A 47 59.67 -14.26 -33.19
C ASP A 47 61.11 -14.21 -32.63
N ASP A 48 61.93 -15.23 -32.93
CA ASP A 48 63.33 -15.37 -32.55
C ASP A 48 64.20 -14.18 -33.00
N ARG A 49 65.17 -13.82 -32.16
CA ARG A 49 66.09 -12.71 -32.43
C ARG A 49 67.51 -13.21 -32.55
N VAL A 50 68.22 -12.76 -33.58
CA VAL A 50 69.66 -13.02 -33.74
C VAL A 50 70.46 -11.71 -33.67
N SER A 51 71.58 -11.75 -32.95
CA SER A 51 72.52 -10.64 -32.83
C SER A 51 73.94 -11.12 -33.14
N PRO A 52 74.63 -10.55 -34.14
CA PRO A 52 74.15 -9.56 -35.12
C PRO A 52 73.04 -10.08 -36.05
N PRO A 53 72.30 -9.21 -36.77
CA PRO A 53 71.24 -9.60 -37.69
C PRO A 53 71.70 -10.61 -38.75
N GLU A 54 70.78 -11.45 -39.24
CA GLU A 54 71.03 -12.54 -40.19
C GLU A 54 71.85 -12.16 -41.44
N ASN A 55 71.70 -10.93 -41.95
CA ASN A 55 72.38 -10.43 -43.14
C ASN A 55 73.78 -9.83 -42.86
N THR A 56 74.25 -9.90 -41.61
CA THR A 56 75.57 -9.39 -41.23
C THR A 56 76.65 -10.33 -41.76
N PHE A 57 77.66 -9.77 -42.42
CA PHE A 57 78.82 -10.54 -42.87
C PHE A 57 79.63 -11.05 -41.67
N LEU A 58 80.07 -12.31 -41.73
CA LEU A 58 80.88 -12.91 -40.68
C LEU A 58 82.32 -12.37 -40.74
N THR A 59 82.88 -12.12 -39.56
CA THR A 59 84.29 -11.79 -39.37
C THR A 59 84.90 -12.73 -38.34
N ASP A 60 86.22 -12.94 -38.44
CA ASP A 60 86.92 -13.82 -37.50
C ASP A 60 86.76 -13.31 -36.06
N GLY A 61 86.38 -14.21 -35.15
CA GLY A 61 86.07 -13.92 -33.75
C GLY A 61 84.65 -13.41 -33.47
N LEU A 62 83.78 -13.25 -34.47
CA LEU A 62 82.42 -12.74 -34.28
C LEU A 62 81.60 -13.69 -33.38
N THR A 63 80.86 -13.11 -32.42
CA THR A 63 79.90 -13.85 -31.61
C THR A 63 78.48 -13.63 -32.16
N VAL A 64 77.83 -14.73 -32.52
CA VAL A 64 76.43 -14.77 -32.92
C VAL A 64 75.61 -15.34 -31.77
N ARG A 65 74.62 -14.58 -31.30
CA ARG A 65 73.68 -15.01 -30.27
C ARG A 65 72.30 -15.14 -30.86
N VAL A 66 71.69 -16.31 -30.71
CA VAL A 66 70.28 -16.56 -30.94
C VAL A 66 69.56 -16.48 -29.60
N ILE A 67 68.51 -15.66 -29.56
CA ILE A 67 67.61 -15.50 -28.42
C ILE A 67 66.29 -16.13 -28.83
N ARG A 68 65.86 -17.16 -28.09
CA ARG A 68 64.59 -17.82 -28.36
C ARG A 68 63.44 -17.00 -27.81
N VAL A 69 62.47 -16.62 -28.65
CA VAL A 69 61.32 -15.83 -28.21
C VAL A 69 60.06 -16.67 -28.28
N GLU A 70 59.44 -16.91 -27.13
CA GLU A 70 58.15 -17.61 -27.05
C GLU A 70 57.09 -16.64 -26.52
N VAL A 71 55.99 -16.49 -27.26
CA VAL A 71 54.80 -15.78 -26.78
C VAL A 71 53.72 -16.79 -26.45
N ARG A 72 53.29 -16.81 -25.19
CA ARG A 72 52.18 -17.66 -24.74
C ARG A 72 51.12 -16.84 -24.01
N THR A 73 49.91 -17.38 -23.94
CA THR A 73 48.82 -16.77 -23.19
C THR A 73 48.62 -17.47 -21.85
N GLU A 74 48.36 -16.66 -20.81
CA GLU A 74 47.98 -17.14 -19.49
C GLU A 74 46.70 -16.42 -19.05
N THR A 75 45.76 -17.18 -18.50
CA THR A 75 44.46 -16.66 -18.05
C THR A 75 44.39 -16.71 -16.54
N GLU A 76 44.06 -15.57 -15.94
CA GLU A 76 43.89 -15.41 -14.50
C GLU A 76 42.45 -14.95 -14.19
N GLN A 77 41.83 -15.58 -13.20
CA GLN A 77 40.53 -15.13 -12.68
C GLN A 77 40.71 -14.20 -11.49
N ARG A 78 40.06 -13.05 -11.55
CA ARG A 78 40.03 -12.06 -10.49
C ARG A 78 38.61 -11.86 -10.00
N ILE A 79 38.45 -11.87 -8.68
CA ILE A 79 37.16 -11.62 -8.03
C ILE A 79 36.82 -10.13 -8.13
N ILE A 80 35.62 -9.81 -8.63
CA ILE A 80 35.02 -8.49 -8.55
C ILE A 80 34.10 -8.49 -7.31
N PRO A 81 34.44 -7.76 -6.23
CA PRO A 81 33.61 -7.74 -5.04
C PRO A 81 32.23 -7.13 -5.32
N TYR A 82 31.17 -7.65 -4.69
CA TYR A 82 29.85 -7.04 -4.76
C TYR A 82 29.77 -5.70 -4.02
N GLY A 83 28.87 -4.81 -4.46
CA GLY A 83 28.50 -3.60 -3.74
C GLY A 83 27.36 -3.84 -2.75
N ARG A 84 27.08 -2.86 -1.88
CA ARG A 84 25.95 -2.87 -0.95
C ARG A 84 24.97 -1.76 -1.28
N GLU A 85 23.69 -2.09 -1.31
CA GLU A 85 22.57 -1.18 -1.52
C GLU A 85 21.64 -1.23 -0.29
N THR A 86 21.24 -0.06 0.21
CA THR A 86 20.32 0.05 1.34
C THR A 86 18.99 0.62 0.89
N VAL A 87 17.90 -0.08 1.18
CA VAL A 87 16.53 0.34 0.87
C VAL A 87 15.78 0.59 2.17
N ARG A 88 15.15 1.76 2.31
CA ARG A 88 14.28 2.05 3.47
C ARG A 88 13.01 1.24 3.35
N ASP A 89 12.65 0.50 4.40
CA ASP A 89 11.48 -0.36 4.42
C ASP A 89 10.62 -0.10 5.67
N ALA A 90 9.35 0.25 5.45
CA ALA A 90 8.40 0.58 6.52
C ALA A 90 7.86 -0.65 7.28
N THR A 91 8.22 -1.87 6.88
CA THR A 91 7.92 -3.12 7.60
C THR A 91 9.00 -3.49 8.60
N VAL A 92 10.21 -2.94 8.46
CA VAL A 92 11.35 -3.17 9.36
C VAL A 92 11.37 -2.06 10.44
N PRO A 93 11.39 -2.40 11.75
CA PRO A 93 11.51 -1.43 12.85
C PRO A 93 12.70 -0.49 12.70
N VAL A 94 12.52 0.81 12.98
CA VAL A 94 13.65 1.76 12.99
C VAL A 94 14.76 1.25 13.91
N GLY A 95 15.99 1.22 13.40
CA GLY A 95 17.15 0.66 14.11
C GLY A 95 17.45 -0.80 13.78
N GLU A 96 16.54 -1.53 13.14
CA GLU A 96 16.78 -2.87 12.62
C GLU A 96 17.18 -2.88 11.15
N THR A 97 17.86 -3.94 10.74
CA THR A 97 18.22 -4.20 9.34
C THR A 97 17.87 -5.63 8.96
N ARG A 98 17.35 -5.83 7.75
CA ARG A 98 17.02 -7.16 7.22
C ARG A 98 17.68 -7.38 5.87
N LEU A 99 18.34 -8.52 5.68
CA LEU A 99 18.91 -8.89 4.39
C LEU A 99 17.77 -9.27 3.43
N LEU A 100 17.60 -8.52 2.34
CA LEU A 100 16.66 -8.86 1.27
C LEU A 100 17.32 -9.79 0.25
N ARG A 101 18.57 -9.48 -0.11
CA ARG A 101 19.33 -10.25 -1.10
C ARG A 101 20.80 -10.26 -0.74
N ALA A 102 21.38 -11.46 -0.64
CA ALA A 102 22.82 -11.61 -0.46
C ALA A 102 23.58 -11.14 -1.69
N GLY A 103 24.74 -10.50 -1.48
CA GLY A 103 25.63 -10.12 -2.57
C GLY A 103 26.35 -11.33 -3.17
N VAL A 104 26.61 -11.28 -4.47
CA VAL A 104 27.38 -12.31 -5.20
C VAL A 104 28.53 -11.61 -5.91
N ASN A 105 29.75 -12.05 -5.63
CA ASN A 105 30.92 -11.51 -6.31
C ASN A 105 30.85 -11.84 -7.82
N GLY A 106 31.32 -10.90 -8.64
CA GLY A 106 31.59 -11.13 -10.04
C GLY A 106 32.95 -11.80 -10.25
N ILE A 107 33.18 -12.23 -11.48
CA ILE A 107 34.43 -12.82 -11.93
C ILE A 107 34.88 -12.08 -13.18
N GLU A 108 36.05 -11.45 -13.10
CA GLU A 108 36.79 -10.94 -14.25
C GLU A 108 37.81 -11.99 -14.67
N GLU A 109 37.87 -12.29 -15.95
CA GLU A 109 38.92 -13.08 -16.55
C GLU A 109 39.88 -12.15 -17.30
N ILE A 110 41.16 -12.21 -16.93
CA ILE A 110 42.22 -11.42 -17.52
C ILE A 110 43.15 -12.36 -18.27
N THR A 111 43.29 -12.15 -19.57
CA THR A 111 44.24 -12.88 -20.41
C THR A 111 45.48 -12.02 -20.61
N TYR A 112 46.63 -12.56 -20.23
CA TYR A 112 47.93 -11.96 -20.45
C TYR A 112 48.63 -12.62 -21.64
N ALA A 113 49.32 -11.82 -22.45
CA ALA A 113 50.37 -12.31 -23.32
C ALA A 113 51.70 -12.17 -22.55
N ILE A 114 52.39 -13.30 -22.40
CA ILE A 114 53.68 -13.39 -21.73
C ILE A 114 54.74 -13.68 -22.80
N THR A 115 55.72 -12.80 -22.91
CA THR A 115 56.88 -12.96 -23.80
C THR A 115 58.05 -13.48 -22.98
N LEU A 116 58.57 -14.64 -23.39
CA LEU A 116 59.74 -15.28 -22.80
C LEU A 116 60.92 -15.10 -23.76
N GLU A 117 62.07 -14.65 -23.26
CA GLU A 117 63.35 -14.69 -23.98
C GLU A 117 64.25 -15.73 -23.29
N ASP A 118 64.70 -16.74 -24.03
CA ASP A 118 65.49 -17.87 -23.50
C ASP A 118 64.85 -18.54 -22.25
N GLY A 119 63.52 -18.62 -22.23
CA GLY A 119 62.73 -19.19 -21.13
C GLY A 119 62.52 -18.27 -19.92
N VAL A 120 62.99 -17.03 -19.96
CA VAL A 120 62.81 -16.03 -18.89
C VAL A 120 61.75 -15.02 -19.29
N GLU A 121 60.78 -14.75 -18.40
CA GLU A 121 59.74 -13.74 -18.62
C GLU A 121 60.35 -12.33 -18.67
N VAL A 122 60.25 -11.70 -19.84
CA VAL A 122 60.72 -10.31 -20.05
C VAL A 122 59.58 -9.31 -20.15
N GLU A 123 58.38 -9.76 -20.55
CA GLU A 123 57.20 -8.89 -20.66
C GLU A 123 55.91 -9.67 -20.33
N ARG A 124 55.02 -9.01 -19.57
CA ARG A 124 53.65 -9.45 -19.33
C ARG A 124 52.70 -8.30 -19.59
N ARG A 125 51.80 -8.45 -20.56
CA ARG A 125 50.81 -7.41 -20.90
C ARG A 125 49.40 -7.99 -21.00
N VAL A 126 48.41 -7.23 -20.55
CA VAL A 126 47.00 -7.60 -20.67
C VAL A 126 46.57 -7.45 -22.13
N VAL A 127 46.03 -8.52 -22.71
CA VAL A 127 45.51 -8.50 -24.08
C VAL A 127 43.98 -8.53 -24.11
N GLN A 128 43.34 -9.08 -23.07
CA GLN A 128 41.89 -9.14 -22.97
C GLN A 128 41.44 -9.08 -21.51
N ARG A 129 40.33 -8.38 -21.27
CA ARG A 129 39.55 -8.47 -20.02
C ARG A 129 38.11 -8.75 -20.36
N VAL A 130 37.53 -9.76 -19.72
CA VAL A 130 36.11 -10.11 -19.88
C VAL A 130 35.50 -10.33 -18.50
N THR A 131 34.37 -9.67 -18.22
CA THR A 131 33.54 -10.01 -17.07
C THR A 131 32.76 -11.28 -17.41
N VAL A 132 33.15 -12.40 -16.82
CA VAL A 132 32.49 -13.70 -17.00
C VAL A 132 31.21 -13.77 -16.17
N GLN A 133 31.21 -13.10 -15.02
CA GLN A 133 30.07 -12.98 -14.15
C GLN A 133 30.01 -11.56 -13.57
N GLU A 134 28.89 -10.87 -13.79
CA GLU A 134 28.66 -9.56 -13.19
C GLU A 134 28.46 -9.68 -11.67
N PRO A 135 29.05 -8.79 -10.84
CA PRO A 135 28.76 -8.74 -9.42
C PRO A 135 27.30 -8.34 -9.17
N GLN A 136 26.66 -8.99 -8.20
CA GLN A 136 25.31 -8.65 -7.77
C GLN A 136 25.34 -8.02 -6.39
N ASN A 137 24.76 -6.83 -6.26
CA ASN A 137 24.75 -6.11 -4.99
C ASN A 137 23.97 -6.84 -3.90
N GLU A 138 24.52 -6.79 -2.70
CA GLU A 138 23.83 -7.11 -1.46
C GLU A 138 22.79 -6.01 -1.18
N VAL A 139 21.53 -6.39 -1.01
CA VAL A 139 20.45 -5.47 -0.67
C VAL A 139 20.04 -5.68 0.78
N ILE A 140 20.22 -4.64 1.58
CA ILE A 140 19.83 -4.60 2.99
C ILE A 140 18.68 -3.62 3.15
N LEU A 141 17.58 -4.09 3.72
CA LEU A 141 16.49 -3.25 4.19
C LEU A 141 16.92 -2.58 5.49
N ILE A 142 16.79 -1.25 5.56
CA ILE A 142 16.93 -0.50 6.80
C ILE A 142 15.55 -0.11 7.30
N GLY A 143 15.33 -0.26 8.60
CA GLY A 143 14.05 0.01 9.20
C GLY A 143 13.61 1.45 9.10
N ALA A 144 12.42 1.64 8.56
CA ALA A 144 11.71 2.91 8.47
C ALA A 144 10.30 2.83 9.11
N ARG A 145 9.96 1.73 9.79
CA ARG A 145 8.72 1.62 10.57
C ARG A 145 8.81 2.57 11.76
N GLU A 146 8.13 3.72 11.65
CA GLU A 146 8.05 4.70 12.72
C GLU A 146 7.54 4.05 14.02
N GLU A 147 8.25 4.34 15.11
CA GLU A 147 7.78 3.97 16.45
C GLU A 147 6.52 4.77 16.75
N VAL A 148 5.45 4.06 17.13
CA VAL A 148 4.16 4.67 17.39
C VAL A 148 4.22 5.39 18.74
N VAL A 149 4.43 6.71 18.70
CA VAL A 149 4.45 7.56 19.90
C VAL A 149 3.03 7.83 20.36
N ALA A 150 2.75 7.55 21.64
CA ALA A 150 1.46 7.82 22.26
C ALA A 150 1.09 9.32 22.18
N VAL A 151 -0.14 9.61 21.76
CA VAL A 151 -0.68 10.97 21.68
C VAL A 151 -1.86 11.10 22.64
N PRO A 152 -1.95 12.18 23.43
CA PRO A 152 -3.12 12.43 24.26
C PRO A 152 -4.42 12.53 23.45
N ILE A 153 -5.44 11.81 23.92
CA ILE A 153 -6.80 11.80 23.38
C ILE A 153 -7.83 12.03 24.50
N THR A 154 -8.94 12.64 24.14
CA THR A 154 -10.10 12.81 25.02
C THR A 154 -11.16 11.77 24.70
N GLY A 155 -11.98 11.41 25.68
CA GLY A 155 -13.07 10.46 25.49
C GLY A 155 -12.60 9.04 25.17
N THR A 156 -13.39 8.34 24.37
CA THR A 156 -13.19 6.91 24.10
C THR A 156 -13.06 6.68 22.60
N VAL A 157 -11.95 6.04 22.20
CA VAL A 157 -11.78 5.54 20.83
C VAL A 157 -11.99 4.03 20.85
N ALA A 158 -12.91 3.53 20.04
CA ALA A 158 -13.10 2.11 19.80
C ALA A 158 -12.75 1.77 18.35
N TYR A 159 -12.09 0.64 18.13
CA TYR A 159 -11.74 0.21 16.77
C TYR A 159 -11.75 -1.32 16.63
N LEU A 160 -12.01 -1.77 15.40
CA LEU A 160 -12.06 -3.18 15.04
C LEU A 160 -10.73 -3.57 14.39
N SER A 161 -10.00 -4.53 15.00
CA SER A 161 -8.70 -5.03 14.53
C SER A 161 -8.68 -6.55 14.59
N GLY A 162 -8.42 -7.21 13.47
CA GLY A 162 -8.35 -8.68 13.38
C GLY A 162 -9.61 -9.38 13.95
N HIS A 163 -10.81 -8.90 13.60
CA HIS A 163 -12.09 -9.41 14.11
C HIS A 163 -12.27 -9.32 15.63
N ASN A 164 -11.58 -8.39 16.28
CA ASN A 164 -11.72 -8.12 17.71
C ASN A 164 -11.89 -6.62 17.98
N ALA A 165 -12.65 -6.30 19.02
CA ALA A 165 -12.84 -4.93 19.47
C ALA A 165 -11.71 -4.51 20.40
N TRP A 166 -11.25 -3.28 20.21
CA TRP A 166 -10.24 -2.63 21.03
C TRP A 166 -10.71 -1.23 21.43
N VAL A 167 -10.16 -0.73 22.52
CA VAL A 167 -10.43 0.61 23.03
C VAL A 167 -9.12 1.34 23.39
N MET A 168 -9.10 2.66 23.23
CA MET A 168 -8.08 3.57 23.77
C MET A 168 -8.74 4.67 24.59
N ARG A 169 -8.06 5.12 25.66
CA ARG A 169 -8.43 6.29 26.47
C ARG A 169 -7.20 7.01 26.99
N ALA A 170 -7.38 8.31 27.26
CA ALA A 170 -6.35 9.25 27.72
C ALA A 170 -5.19 9.48 26.73
N ASP A 171 -4.64 8.43 26.13
CA ASP A 171 -3.68 8.49 25.03
C ASP A 171 -3.81 7.27 24.10
N THR A 172 -3.22 7.38 22.91
CA THR A 172 -3.27 6.31 21.89
C THR A 172 -2.40 5.09 22.23
N GLY A 173 -1.55 5.16 23.25
CA GLY A 173 -0.75 4.05 23.76
C GLY A 173 -1.53 3.14 24.71
N ASN A 174 -2.52 3.68 25.42
CA ASN A 174 -3.39 2.95 26.36
C ASN A 174 -4.43 2.08 25.65
N ARG A 175 -3.95 1.10 24.90
CA ARG A 175 -4.75 0.17 24.10
C ARG A 175 -5.19 -1.01 24.96
N ARG A 176 -6.49 -1.28 24.98
CA ARG A 176 -7.08 -2.44 25.67
C ARG A 176 -7.97 -3.23 24.73
N ARG A 177 -7.78 -4.55 24.70
CA ARG A 177 -8.63 -5.47 23.95
C ARG A 177 -9.92 -5.72 24.73
N LEU A 178 -11.08 -5.62 24.06
CA LEU A 178 -12.40 -5.85 24.65
C LEU A 178 -12.95 -7.25 24.32
N THR A 179 -12.57 -7.82 23.17
CA THR A 179 -13.00 -9.17 22.78
C THR A 179 -11.81 -10.01 22.33
N ALA A 180 -11.87 -11.33 22.56
CA ALA A 180 -10.79 -12.25 22.21
C ALA A 180 -11.21 -13.41 21.29
N SER A 181 -12.47 -13.41 20.85
CA SER A 181 -13.10 -14.49 20.09
C SER A 181 -12.77 -14.49 18.59
N SER A 182 -12.25 -13.37 18.05
CA SER A 182 -11.94 -13.22 16.62
C SER A 182 -13.11 -13.53 15.68
N ASP A 183 -14.34 -13.24 16.12
CA ASP A 183 -15.59 -13.57 15.41
C ASP A 183 -16.49 -12.35 15.17
N LEU A 184 -15.99 -11.12 15.38
CA LEU A 184 -16.73 -9.92 15.00
C LEU A 184 -16.79 -9.84 13.47
N ASP A 185 -18.02 -9.76 12.95
CA ASP A 185 -18.28 -9.73 11.50
C ASP A 185 -18.16 -8.31 10.91
N GLY A 186 -18.07 -7.29 11.77
CA GLY A 186 -17.95 -5.88 11.39
C GLY A 186 -19.23 -5.23 10.89
N ARG A 187 -20.37 -5.94 10.90
CA ARG A 187 -21.65 -5.41 10.39
C ARG A 187 -22.24 -4.34 11.30
N VAL A 188 -22.13 -4.54 12.61
CA VAL A 188 -22.41 -3.54 13.65
C VAL A 188 -21.14 -3.29 14.43
N PHE A 189 -20.77 -2.02 14.57
CA PHE A 189 -19.70 -1.55 15.44
C PHE A 189 -19.97 -0.09 15.79
N ASP A 190 -20.60 0.14 16.93
CA ASP A 190 -21.07 1.46 17.33
C ASP A 190 -20.87 1.72 18.82
N LEU A 191 -20.41 2.93 19.15
CA LEU A 191 -20.02 3.31 20.50
C LEU A 191 -21.08 4.26 21.07
N SER A 192 -21.52 4.01 22.31
CA SER A 192 -22.49 4.88 22.96
C SER A 192 -21.97 6.32 23.06
N PRO A 193 -22.87 7.33 23.09
CA PRO A 193 -22.47 8.74 23.16
C PRO A 193 -21.51 9.08 24.32
N ASP A 194 -21.66 8.42 25.46
CA ASP A 194 -20.80 8.54 26.65
C ASP A 194 -19.50 7.71 26.57
N GLY A 195 -19.34 6.92 25.51
CA GLY A 195 -18.20 6.05 25.28
C GLY A 195 -18.13 4.82 26.18
N ARG A 196 -19.14 4.54 27.01
CA ARG A 196 -19.13 3.44 27.99
C ARG A 196 -19.48 2.08 27.40
N TRP A 197 -20.31 2.02 26.38
CA TRP A 197 -20.82 0.77 25.82
C TRP A 197 -20.51 0.67 24.34
N LEU A 198 -19.86 -0.43 23.95
CA LEU A 198 -19.66 -0.76 22.55
C LEU A 198 -20.70 -1.81 22.13
N LEU A 199 -21.49 -1.50 21.09
CA LEU A 199 -22.45 -2.37 20.44
C LEU A 199 -21.81 -2.99 19.19
N PHE A 200 -21.95 -4.31 19.01
CA PHE A 200 -21.35 -5.00 17.87
C PHE A 200 -22.05 -6.32 17.54
N THR A 201 -21.78 -6.88 16.36
CA THR A 201 -22.27 -8.20 15.93
C THR A 201 -21.15 -9.23 15.86
N ARG A 202 -21.51 -10.49 16.19
CA ARG A 202 -20.63 -11.66 16.08
C ARG A 202 -21.24 -12.66 15.09
N ALA A 203 -20.40 -13.22 14.23
CA ALA A 203 -20.79 -14.30 13.33
C ALA A 203 -21.33 -15.50 14.12
N ALA A 204 -22.33 -16.17 13.57
CA ALA A 204 -22.98 -17.34 14.18
C ALA A 204 -23.14 -18.47 13.15
N THR A 205 -23.38 -19.69 13.64
CA THR A 205 -23.50 -20.88 12.78
C THR A 205 -24.89 -21.02 12.17
N ASP A 206 -25.94 -20.85 12.98
CA ASP A 206 -27.34 -21.08 12.56
C ASP A 206 -28.07 -19.79 12.17
N THR A 207 -27.48 -18.64 12.44
CA THR A 207 -27.99 -17.32 12.10
C THR A 207 -26.90 -16.52 11.38
N LEU A 208 -27.29 -15.46 10.67
CA LEU A 208 -26.35 -14.57 10.01
C LEU A 208 -25.35 -14.00 11.02
N ASN A 209 -25.86 -13.51 12.15
CA ASN A 209 -25.08 -13.02 13.29
C ASN A 209 -25.98 -12.89 14.53
N THR A 210 -25.36 -12.47 15.63
CA THR A 210 -26.01 -12.15 16.91
C THR A 210 -25.51 -10.80 17.41
N LEU A 211 -26.37 -10.01 18.06
CA LEU A 211 -26.04 -8.69 18.58
C LEU A 211 -25.48 -8.78 20.00
N TRP A 212 -24.46 -7.98 20.31
CA TRP A 212 -23.76 -7.97 21.59
C TRP A 212 -23.43 -6.54 22.02
N MET A 213 -23.24 -6.36 23.33
CA MET A 213 -22.66 -5.15 23.89
C MET A 213 -21.54 -5.49 24.88
N VAL A 214 -20.60 -4.57 25.11
CA VAL A 214 -19.54 -4.73 26.12
C VAL A 214 -19.23 -3.40 26.80
N ASP A 215 -19.00 -3.44 28.12
CA ASP A 215 -18.56 -2.28 28.90
C ASP A 215 -17.09 -1.98 28.55
N THR A 216 -16.84 -0.77 28.08
CA THR A 216 -15.53 -0.35 27.60
C THR A 216 -14.66 0.21 28.72
N VAL A 217 -15.18 0.45 29.93
CA VAL A 217 -14.46 1.03 31.08
C VAL A 217 -13.91 -0.08 31.99
N THR A 218 -14.72 -1.11 32.24
CA THR A 218 -14.36 -2.22 33.13
C THR A 218 -13.27 -3.09 32.50
N ALA A 219 -12.18 -3.33 33.24
CA ALA A 219 -10.95 -3.96 32.73
C ALA A 219 -11.16 -5.36 32.12
N ASP A 220 -12.05 -6.16 32.71
CA ASP A 220 -12.36 -7.54 32.32
C ASP A 220 -13.86 -7.72 32.04
N ALA A 221 -14.50 -6.73 31.42
CA ALA A 221 -15.90 -6.83 31.04
C ALA A 221 -16.13 -8.01 30.08
N GLU A 222 -17.07 -8.88 30.43
CA GLU A 222 -17.55 -9.91 29.52
C GLU A 222 -18.59 -9.34 28.55
N PRO A 223 -18.50 -9.64 27.24
CA PRO A 223 -19.54 -9.30 26.29
C PRO A 223 -20.90 -9.91 26.64
N ILE A 224 -21.94 -9.09 26.60
CA ILE A 224 -23.33 -9.47 26.87
C ILE A 224 -24.05 -9.68 25.55
N ARG A 225 -24.61 -10.87 25.34
CA ARG A 225 -25.43 -11.19 24.18
C ARG A 225 -26.78 -10.52 24.31
N LEU A 226 -27.19 -9.74 23.32
CA LEU A 226 -28.52 -9.16 23.25
C LEU A 226 -29.48 -10.10 22.53
N ASN A 227 -30.75 -10.07 22.92
CA ASN A 227 -31.81 -10.92 22.33
C ASN A 227 -32.26 -10.43 20.93
N ALA A 228 -31.31 -10.26 20.02
CA ALA A 228 -31.49 -9.95 18.61
C ALA A 228 -30.49 -10.75 17.75
N GLU A 229 -31.00 -11.30 16.64
CA GLU A 229 -30.27 -12.15 15.71
C GLU A 229 -30.57 -11.69 14.28
N ASN A 230 -29.71 -12.09 13.33
CA ASN A 230 -29.81 -11.67 11.93
C ASN A 230 -29.88 -10.15 11.76
N VAL A 231 -29.05 -9.43 12.52
CA VAL A 231 -29.03 -7.97 12.56
C VAL A 231 -28.28 -7.44 11.34
N LEU A 232 -28.95 -6.56 10.57
CA LEU A 232 -28.40 -5.94 9.37
C LEU A 232 -27.86 -4.53 9.63
N TRP A 233 -28.46 -3.82 10.57
CA TRP A 233 -28.00 -2.52 11.05
C TRP A 233 -28.37 -2.39 12.53
N ALA A 234 -27.52 -1.74 13.32
CA ALA A 234 -27.86 -1.28 14.66
C ALA A 234 -27.00 -0.09 15.06
N GLY A 235 -27.51 0.75 15.96
CA GLY A 235 -26.78 1.91 16.48
C GLY A 235 -27.43 2.50 17.73
N TRP A 236 -26.61 3.18 18.54
CA TRP A 236 -27.05 3.90 19.73
C TRP A 236 -27.82 5.16 19.37
N ALA A 237 -28.91 5.39 20.08
CA ALA A 237 -29.60 6.67 20.04
C ALA A 237 -28.76 7.75 20.75
N PRO A 238 -28.98 9.05 20.45
CA PRO A 238 -28.23 10.15 21.06
C PRO A 238 -28.38 10.25 22.57
N ASP A 239 -29.48 9.72 23.14
CA ASP A 239 -29.73 9.67 24.58
C ASP A 239 -28.77 8.73 25.33
N GLY A 240 -28.09 7.82 24.63
CA GLY A 240 -27.21 6.81 25.21
C GLY A 240 -27.92 5.68 25.98
N GLU A 241 -29.26 5.64 25.94
CA GLU A 241 -30.08 4.62 26.59
C GLU A 241 -30.71 3.66 25.58
N HIS A 242 -31.17 4.16 24.44
CA HIS A 242 -31.85 3.36 23.43
C HIS A 242 -30.89 2.88 22.34
N ILE A 243 -31.23 1.73 21.74
CA ILE A 243 -30.64 1.27 20.49
C ILE A 243 -31.72 1.10 19.44
N GLY A 244 -31.36 1.40 18.20
CA GLY A 244 -32.12 1.08 16.99
C GLY A 244 -31.51 -0.16 16.34
N PHE A 245 -32.32 -1.01 15.73
CA PHE A 245 -31.80 -2.12 14.91
C PHE A 245 -32.78 -2.60 13.85
N SER A 246 -32.25 -3.13 12.75
CA SER A 246 -32.99 -3.79 11.66
C SER A 246 -32.56 -5.24 11.50
N THR A 247 -33.45 -6.06 10.94
CA THR A 247 -33.23 -7.51 10.84
C THR A 247 -33.34 -8.03 9.40
N GLY A 248 -32.93 -9.28 9.22
CA GLY A 248 -33.11 -10.04 7.98
C GLY A 248 -33.27 -11.53 8.23
N GLU A 249 -33.34 -12.28 7.14
CA GLU A 249 -33.40 -13.74 7.13
C GLU A 249 -32.20 -14.30 6.36
N VAL A 250 -31.66 -15.44 6.79
CA VAL A 250 -30.61 -16.15 6.05
C VAL A 250 -31.19 -16.69 4.74
N ARG A 251 -30.48 -16.50 3.64
CA ARG A 251 -30.85 -17.01 2.31
C ARG A 251 -29.67 -17.68 1.64
N ASP A 252 -29.98 -18.68 0.82
CA ASP A 252 -29.00 -19.28 -0.07
C ASP A 252 -28.65 -18.32 -1.21
N GLY A 253 -27.37 -18.29 -1.58
CA GLY A 253 -26.86 -17.39 -2.62
C GLY A 253 -26.51 -16.00 -2.08
N ALA A 254 -25.78 -15.23 -2.88
CA ALA A 254 -25.34 -13.91 -2.46
C ALA A 254 -26.55 -12.94 -2.33
N PRO A 255 -26.65 -12.21 -1.21
CA PRO A 255 -25.56 -11.85 -0.30
C PRO A 255 -25.43 -12.79 0.92
N GLY A 256 -26.27 -13.81 1.02
CA GLY A 256 -26.41 -14.69 2.18
C GLY A 256 -27.59 -14.32 3.07
N TRP A 257 -28.33 -13.26 2.75
CA TRP A 257 -29.51 -12.81 3.48
C TRP A 257 -30.56 -12.13 2.59
N GLU A 258 -31.76 -11.99 3.12
CA GLU A 258 -32.81 -11.11 2.62
C GLU A 258 -33.23 -10.18 3.77
N ALA A 259 -33.14 -8.88 3.55
CA ALA A 259 -33.49 -7.90 4.57
C ALA A 259 -35.00 -7.81 4.79
N ALA A 260 -35.40 -7.69 6.06
CA ALA A 260 -36.79 -7.41 6.41
C ALA A 260 -37.16 -5.94 6.18
N ASN A 261 -36.16 -5.05 6.12
CA ASN A 261 -36.34 -3.59 6.05
C ASN A 261 -37.24 -3.05 7.17
N ASP A 262 -37.21 -3.71 8.33
CA ASP A 262 -37.88 -3.29 9.55
C ASP A 262 -36.97 -2.43 10.42
N LEU A 263 -37.56 -1.79 11.43
CA LEU A 263 -36.83 -0.98 12.39
C LEU A 263 -37.43 -1.19 13.78
N TYR A 264 -36.60 -1.57 14.73
CA TYR A 264 -36.95 -1.68 16.14
C TYR A 264 -36.19 -0.64 16.96
N ILE A 265 -36.80 -0.21 18.06
CA ILE A 265 -36.15 0.55 19.14
C ILE A 265 -36.33 -0.23 20.44
N ALA A 266 -35.27 -0.31 21.24
CA ALA A 266 -35.31 -0.95 22.55
C ALA A 266 -34.22 -0.39 23.48
N ILE A 267 -34.35 -0.64 24.78
CA ILE A 267 -33.29 -0.37 25.77
C ILE A 267 -32.55 -1.69 26.04
N PRO A 268 -31.25 -1.80 25.75
CA PRO A 268 -30.48 -3.00 26.05
C PRO A 268 -30.17 -3.05 27.55
N ARG A 269 -30.53 -4.15 28.21
CA ARG A 269 -30.27 -4.33 29.64
C ARG A 269 -28.94 -5.05 29.88
N PRO A 270 -27.96 -4.42 30.56
CA PRO A 270 -26.63 -5.03 30.74
C PRO A 270 -26.60 -6.30 31.60
N THR A 271 -27.60 -6.51 32.47
CA THR A 271 -27.57 -7.65 33.41
C THR A 271 -27.82 -9.00 32.76
N ASP A 272 -28.56 -9.04 31.66
CA ASP A 272 -29.00 -10.28 31.02
C ASP A 272 -29.29 -10.17 29.51
N GLY A 273 -29.00 -9.02 28.90
CA GLY A 273 -29.15 -8.81 27.46
C GLY A 273 -30.58 -8.70 26.96
N LEU A 274 -31.58 -8.58 27.84
CA LEU A 274 -32.95 -8.32 27.42
C LEU A 274 -33.06 -6.95 26.75
N LEU A 275 -33.86 -6.91 25.67
CA LEU A 275 -34.24 -5.69 24.98
C LEU A 275 -35.57 -5.19 25.56
N LEU A 276 -35.50 -4.28 26.53
CA LEU A 276 -36.66 -3.72 27.21
C LEU A 276 -37.40 -2.73 26.31
N GLY A 277 -38.73 -2.65 26.46
CA GLY A 277 -39.54 -1.71 25.69
C GLY A 277 -39.49 -1.91 24.18
N ARG A 278 -39.08 -3.10 23.71
CA ARG A 278 -38.89 -3.39 22.27
C ARG A 278 -40.14 -3.03 21.47
N ARG A 279 -40.02 -1.96 20.69
CA ARG A 279 -41.06 -1.40 19.84
C ARG A 279 -40.64 -1.52 18.39
N ARG A 280 -41.55 -2.00 17.54
CA ARG A 280 -41.36 -1.98 16.09
C ARG A 280 -41.86 -0.66 15.53
N VAL A 281 -40.96 0.14 14.97
CA VAL A 281 -41.24 1.43 14.33
C VAL A 281 -41.68 1.20 12.90
N LEU A 282 -40.87 0.48 12.12
CA LEU A 282 -41.20 0.10 10.75
C LEU A 282 -41.54 -1.38 10.68
N SER A 283 -42.67 -1.69 10.04
CA SER A 283 -43.03 -3.07 9.74
C SER A 283 -42.20 -3.61 8.56
N PRO A 284 -41.97 -4.94 8.47
CA PRO A 284 -41.24 -5.52 7.36
C PRO A 284 -41.81 -5.11 6.01
N SER A 285 -40.93 -4.84 5.05
CA SER A 285 -41.30 -4.41 3.71
C SER A 285 -40.31 -4.92 2.67
N ALA A 286 -40.71 -4.90 1.40
CA ALA A 286 -39.86 -5.32 0.29
C ALA A 286 -38.62 -4.44 0.10
N GLY A 287 -38.57 -3.23 0.71
CA GLY A 287 -37.41 -2.34 0.65
C GLY A 287 -37.14 -1.72 -0.72
N GLY A 288 -38.05 -1.86 -1.69
CA GLY A 288 -37.89 -1.28 -3.02
C GLY A 288 -36.97 -2.10 -3.94
N THR A 289 -36.36 -1.43 -4.91
CA THR A 289 -35.42 -2.05 -5.85
C THR A 289 -34.14 -2.43 -5.11
N TYR A 290 -33.73 -3.70 -5.22
CA TYR A 290 -32.62 -4.25 -4.40
C TYR A 290 -32.88 -4.26 -2.88
N GLY A 291 -34.14 -4.18 -2.44
CA GLY A 291 -34.48 -4.15 -1.02
C GLY A 291 -34.09 -5.41 -0.23
N TRP A 292 -33.72 -6.51 -0.90
CA TRP A 292 -33.11 -7.68 -0.26
C TRP A 292 -31.75 -7.39 0.40
N TRP A 293 -31.03 -6.35 -0.06
CA TRP A 293 -29.76 -5.92 0.55
C TRP A 293 -29.97 -5.25 1.91
N GLY A 294 -31.01 -4.42 2.02
CA GLY A 294 -31.45 -3.80 3.26
C GLY A 294 -31.44 -2.27 3.24
N THR A 295 -31.95 -1.71 4.33
CA THR A 295 -32.02 -0.27 4.58
C THR A 295 -30.94 0.12 5.60
N THR A 296 -30.13 1.12 5.28
CA THR A 296 -29.20 1.75 6.23
C THR A 296 -29.94 2.85 6.97
N PHE A 297 -29.67 3.01 8.27
CA PHE A 297 -30.26 4.06 9.09
C PHE A 297 -29.20 4.93 9.75
N ALA A 298 -29.59 6.13 10.16
CA ALA A 298 -28.79 6.99 11.04
C ALA A 298 -29.70 7.76 11.98
N TRP A 299 -29.39 7.71 13.28
CA TRP A 299 -30.10 8.51 14.29
C TRP A 299 -29.93 9.99 14.02
N GLY A 300 -31.05 10.73 13.99
CA GLY A 300 -31.00 12.18 14.08
C GLY A 300 -30.52 12.62 15.46
N PRO A 301 -30.02 13.85 15.62
CA PRO A 301 -29.59 14.36 16.93
C PRO A 301 -30.76 14.59 17.90
N GLY A 302 -31.99 14.73 17.37
CA GLY A 302 -33.24 14.71 18.15
C GLY A 302 -33.81 13.30 18.30
N GLU A 303 -34.76 13.14 19.23
CA GLU A 303 -35.35 11.82 19.57
C GLU A 303 -36.48 11.37 18.63
N ASP A 304 -36.90 12.22 17.68
CA ASP A 304 -38.13 12.01 16.90
C ASP A 304 -37.89 11.44 15.49
N LEU A 305 -36.68 11.58 14.95
CA LEU A 305 -36.37 11.26 13.55
C LEU A 305 -35.15 10.34 13.40
N MET A 306 -35.23 9.45 12.42
CA MET A 306 -34.08 8.74 11.86
C MET A 306 -33.99 8.98 10.36
N ALA A 307 -32.79 9.07 9.82
CA ALA A 307 -32.58 9.01 8.38
C ALA A 307 -32.58 7.56 7.93
N TYR A 308 -33.00 7.31 6.70
CA TYR A 308 -32.89 6.01 6.04
C TYR A 308 -32.35 6.16 4.62
N ALA A 309 -31.65 5.11 4.16
CA ALA A 309 -31.09 5.02 2.82
C ALA A 309 -31.39 3.63 2.24
N ARG A 310 -31.81 3.63 0.97
CA ARG A 310 -32.02 2.45 0.12
C ARG A 310 -31.29 2.67 -1.21
N ALA A 311 -31.33 1.68 -2.10
CA ALA A 311 -30.58 1.74 -3.35
C ALA A 311 -31.07 2.84 -4.31
N GLU A 312 -32.30 3.32 -4.16
CA GLU A 312 -32.95 4.29 -5.05
C GLU A 312 -33.45 5.56 -4.35
N GLU A 313 -33.30 5.67 -3.03
CA GLU A 313 -33.82 6.81 -2.27
C GLU A 313 -33.12 7.01 -0.93
N VAL A 314 -33.17 8.27 -0.47
CA VAL A 314 -32.80 8.68 0.88
C VAL A 314 -33.96 9.47 1.47
N GLY A 315 -34.27 9.25 2.74
CA GLY A 315 -35.37 9.91 3.42
C GLY A 315 -35.26 9.90 4.94
N VAL A 316 -36.36 10.23 5.60
CA VAL A 316 -36.49 10.20 7.05
C VAL A 316 -37.63 9.30 7.50
N VAL A 317 -37.51 8.78 8.72
CA VAL A 317 -38.48 7.99 9.44
C VAL A 317 -38.95 8.81 10.63
N ASP A 318 -40.26 9.07 10.70
CA ASP A 318 -40.89 9.58 11.91
C ASP A 318 -41.02 8.43 12.92
N LEU A 319 -40.31 8.54 14.04
CA LEU A 319 -40.23 7.46 15.02
C LEU A 319 -41.52 7.31 15.83
N PHE A 320 -42.34 8.35 15.93
CA PHE A 320 -43.61 8.29 16.62
C PHE A 320 -44.69 7.68 15.72
N ALA A 321 -44.84 8.21 14.50
CA ALA A 321 -45.82 7.77 13.52
C ALA A 321 -45.46 6.40 12.89
N GLY A 322 -44.17 6.08 12.80
CA GLY A 322 -43.70 4.88 12.09
C GLY A 322 -43.83 5.00 10.57
N GLU A 323 -43.69 6.22 10.04
CA GLU A 323 -43.87 6.54 8.62
C GLU A 323 -42.57 7.04 7.99
N THR A 324 -42.37 6.76 6.71
CA THR A 324 -41.20 7.19 5.95
C THR A 324 -41.54 8.32 4.99
N THR A 325 -40.74 9.38 5.00
CA THR A 325 -40.81 10.48 4.03
C THR A 325 -39.54 10.52 3.18
N PRO A 326 -39.61 10.23 1.87
CA PRO A 326 -38.47 10.36 0.97
C PRO A 326 -38.06 11.83 0.82
N LEU A 327 -36.77 12.12 0.92
CA LEU A 327 -36.19 13.45 0.68
C LEU A 327 -35.66 13.57 -0.75
N ILE A 328 -35.06 12.50 -1.28
CA ILE A 328 -34.57 12.43 -2.65
C ILE A 328 -34.74 11.02 -3.21
N ARG A 329 -34.99 10.92 -4.52
CA ARG A 329 -35.04 9.67 -5.28
C ARG A 329 -34.07 9.75 -6.46
N PHE A 330 -33.42 8.65 -6.76
CA PHE A 330 -32.47 8.52 -7.87
C PHE A 330 -32.53 7.10 -8.45
N PRO A 331 -32.12 6.89 -9.72
CA PRO A 331 -32.02 5.56 -10.29
C PRO A 331 -31.09 4.67 -9.45
N PRO A 332 -31.43 3.40 -9.15
CA PRO A 332 -30.52 2.52 -8.44
C PRO A 332 -29.33 2.15 -9.32
N TYR A 333 -28.13 2.08 -8.74
CA TYR A 333 -26.92 1.72 -9.48
C TYR A 333 -26.89 0.23 -9.83
N ARG A 334 -26.68 -0.09 -11.11
CA ARG A 334 -26.58 -1.46 -11.61
C ARG A 334 -25.16 -1.97 -11.46
N THR A 335 -24.90 -2.64 -10.34
CA THR A 335 -23.57 -3.18 -9.97
C THR A 335 -23.07 -4.31 -10.90
N ARG A 336 -23.98 -4.96 -11.64
CA ARG A 336 -23.72 -6.18 -12.45
C ARG A 336 -23.11 -7.35 -11.65
N GLY A 337 -23.18 -7.28 -10.34
CA GLY A 337 -22.75 -8.32 -9.41
C GLY A 337 -23.83 -8.61 -8.37
N PRO A 338 -23.59 -9.59 -7.48
CA PRO A 338 -24.58 -9.98 -6.49
C PRO A 338 -24.51 -9.10 -5.23
N TRP A 339 -24.47 -7.79 -5.42
CA TRP A 339 -24.45 -6.78 -4.37
C TRP A 339 -25.20 -5.54 -4.82
N ALA A 340 -25.66 -4.73 -3.87
CA ALA A 340 -26.31 -3.46 -4.13
C ALA A 340 -25.58 -2.33 -3.39
N TRP A 341 -25.53 -1.16 -4.01
CA TRP A 341 -25.02 0.04 -3.37
C TRP A 341 -26.15 0.74 -2.61
N VAL A 342 -25.88 1.12 -1.36
CA VAL A 342 -26.76 1.92 -0.51
C VAL A 342 -25.91 3.07 0.04
N PRO A 343 -26.36 4.32 -0.04
CA PRO A 343 -25.54 5.45 0.37
C PRO A 343 -25.39 5.54 1.90
N SER A 344 -24.27 6.13 2.32
CA SER A 344 -24.01 6.51 3.71
C SER A 344 -24.78 7.78 4.10
N LEU A 345 -25.13 7.87 5.38
CA LEU A 345 -25.92 8.96 5.95
C LEU A 345 -25.14 9.66 7.07
N ALA A 346 -25.14 10.99 7.09
CA ALA A 346 -24.62 11.75 8.22
C ALA A 346 -25.47 12.98 8.51
N TRP A 347 -25.99 13.07 9.73
CA TRP A 347 -26.73 14.22 10.19
C TRP A 347 -25.80 15.38 10.55
N SER A 348 -26.26 16.59 10.24
CA SER A 348 -25.76 17.80 10.86
C SER A 348 -26.02 17.78 12.37
N PRO A 349 -25.13 18.37 13.21
CA PRO A 349 -25.29 18.36 14.67
C PRO A 349 -26.62 18.93 15.17
N GLU A 350 -27.20 19.90 14.47
CA GLU A 350 -28.49 20.51 14.79
C GLU A 350 -29.70 19.75 14.21
N GLY A 351 -29.48 18.81 13.28
CA GLY A 351 -30.52 17.95 12.72
C GLY A 351 -31.34 18.56 11.58
N ASP A 352 -30.88 19.64 10.95
CA ASP A 352 -31.59 20.31 9.85
C ASP A 352 -31.13 19.83 8.46
N LEU A 353 -29.88 19.39 8.35
CA LEU A 353 -29.27 18.83 7.15
C LEU A 353 -28.88 17.37 7.31
N LEU A 354 -28.94 16.64 6.21
CA LEU A 354 -28.46 15.27 6.02
C LEU A 354 -27.49 15.22 4.84
N LEU A 355 -26.26 14.78 5.07
CA LEU A 355 -25.29 14.50 4.02
C LEU A 355 -25.47 13.09 3.50
N THR A 356 -25.39 12.95 2.18
CA THR A 356 -25.42 11.66 1.49
C THR A 356 -24.71 11.73 0.15
N VAL A 357 -24.34 10.57 -0.37
CA VAL A 357 -23.95 10.43 -1.77
C VAL A 357 -25.20 10.10 -2.60
N VAL A 358 -25.33 10.70 -3.77
CA VAL A 358 -26.43 10.49 -4.72
C VAL A 358 -25.87 9.91 -6.01
N HIS A 359 -26.52 8.88 -6.55
CA HIS A 359 -26.18 8.33 -7.86
C HIS A 359 -26.65 9.30 -8.96
N GLY A 360 -25.67 9.92 -9.62
CA GLY A 360 -25.84 11.06 -10.50
C GLY A 360 -26.25 10.69 -11.92
N PRO A 361 -26.55 11.71 -12.76
CA PRO A 361 -27.03 11.50 -14.12
C PRO A 361 -25.98 10.85 -15.04
N PRO A 362 -26.41 10.16 -16.12
CA PRO A 362 -25.51 9.56 -17.09
C PRO A 362 -24.69 10.62 -17.85
N LEU A 363 -23.46 10.27 -18.23
CA LEU A 363 -22.51 11.14 -18.92
C LEU A 363 -22.71 11.13 -20.44
N ALA A 364 -23.00 9.98 -21.05
CA ALA A 364 -22.94 9.80 -22.50
C ALA A 364 -23.82 8.65 -23.04
N GLY A 365 -25.14 8.79 -22.93
CA GLY A 365 -26.11 7.92 -23.63
C GLY A 365 -26.30 6.52 -23.04
N GLU A 366 -25.65 6.21 -21.92
CA GLU A 366 -25.95 5.05 -21.09
C GLU A 366 -27.31 5.17 -20.38
N SER A 367 -27.83 4.04 -19.87
CA SER A 367 -29.03 4.08 -19.04
C SER A 367 -28.73 4.76 -17.69
N PRO A 368 -29.70 5.45 -17.06
CA PRO A 368 -29.45 6.10 -15.78
C PRO A 368 -28.93 5.16 -14.69
N GLU A 369 -29.28 3.86 -14.72
CA GLU A 369 -28.78 2.86 -13.77
C GLU A 369 -27.32 2.44 -14.03
N ASP A 370 -26.78 2.68 -15.24
CA ASP A 370 -25.38 2.42 -15.60
C ASP A 370 -24.49 3.66 -15.42
N SER A 371 -25.03 4.78 -14.94
CA SER A 371 -24.25 6.01 -14.70
C SER A 371 -23.07 5.71 -13.75
N PRO A 372 -21.86 6.20 -14.06
CA PRO A 372 -20.72 6.05 -13.15
C PRO A 372 -20.58 7.24 -12.19
N VAL A 373 -21.53 8.17 -12.19
CA VAL A 373 -21.45 9.45 -11.46
C VAL A 373 -22.03 9.32 -10.07
N PHE A 374 -21.30 9.82 -9.07
CA PHE A 374 -21.73 9.83 -7.68
C PHE A 374 -21.32 11.16 -7.06
N ASP A 375 -22.31 11.89 -6.56
CA ASP A 375 -22.17 13.28 -6.14
C ASP A 375 -22.54 13.43 -4.66
N LEU A 376 -21.87 14.35 -3.95
CA LEU A 376 -22.13 14.65 -2.55
C LEU A 376 -23.22 15.71 -2.44
N TYR A 377 -24.27 15.40 -1.69
CA TYR A 377 -25.41 16.28 -1.45
C TYR A 377 -25.62 16.59 0.03
N ALA A 378 -26.09 17.80 0.30
CA ALA A 378 -26.81 18.15 1.53
C ALA A 378 -28.31 18.22 1.26
N LEU A 379 -29.08 17.49 2.05
CA LEU A 379 -30.54 17.44 2.00
C LEU A 379 -31.12 18.09 3.25
N GLY A 380 -32.02 19.04 3.08
CA GLY A 380 -32.78 19.65 4.16
C GLY A 380 -33.84 18.68 4.66
N VAL A 381 -34.06 18.67 5.97
CA VAL A 381 -35.09 17.84 6.60
C VAL A 381 -36.30 18.72 6.97
N PRO A 382 -37.48 18.50 6.36
CA PRO A 382 -38.69 19.27 6.67
C PRO A 382 -39.12 19.07 8.13
N GLY A 383 -39.45 20.16 8.83
CA GLY A 383 -40.06 20.08 10.17
C GLY A 383 -39.33 20.78 11.32
N VAL A 384 -38.16 21.39 11.07
CA VAL A 384 -37.43 22.16 12.12
C VAL A 384 -37.67 23.68 12.02
N TYR A 385 -38.20 24.18 10.89
CA TYR A 385 -38.59 25.59 10.73
C TYR A 385 -40.11 25.77 10.73
N GLY A 386 -40.63 26.29 11.84
CA GLY A 386 -41.78 27.21 11.88
C GLY A 386 -43.16 26.63 11.61
N GLY A 387 -43.97 26.55 12.68
CA GLY A 387 -45.41 26.36 12.57
C GLY A 387 -46.05 27.43 11.68
N GLY A 388 -46.67 27.00 10.60
CA GLY A 388 -47.41 27.88 9.71
C GLY A 388 -47.90 27.13 8.49
N VAL A 389 -49.20 27.24 8.22
CA VAL A 389 -49.85 26.75 7.00
C VAL A 389 -49.45 27.69 5.86
N GLU A 390 -48.21 27.64 5.41
CA GLU A 390 -47.76 28.24 4.16
C GLU A 390 -47.05 27.16 3.33
N GLU A 391 -47.18 27.24 2.01
CA GLU A 391 -46.87 26.16 1.06
C GLU A 391 -45.54 25.45 1.35
N PRO A 392 -45.46 24.11 1.17
CA PRO A 392 -44.26 23.35 1.47
C PRO A 392 -43.12 23.87 0.60
N THR A 393 -42.21 24.63 1.21
CA THR A 393 -40.96 24.99 0.55
C THR A 393 -40.22 23.67 0.37
N PRO A 394 -39.80 23.29 -0.86
CA PRO A 394 -39.05 22.06 -1.04
C PRO A 394 -37.81 22.12 -0.14
N PRO A 395 -37.49 21.05 0.59
CA PRO A 395 -36.31 21.03 1.45
C PRO A 395 -35.08 21.43 0.63
N LEU A 396 -34.23 22.28 1.23
CA LEU A 396 -32.96 22.71 0.62
C LEU A 396 -32.21 21.47 0.13
N THR A 397 -32.01 21.35 -1.18
CA THR A 397 -31.25 20.25 -1.77
C THR A 397 -30.11 20.87 -2.54
N ALA A 398 -28.88 20.66 -2.08
CA ALA A 398 -27.69 21.28 -2.65
C ALA A 398 -26.62 20.22 -2.94
N GLU A 399 -26.12 20.21 -4.17
CA GLU A 399 -24.91 19.49 -4.52
C GLU A 399 -23.70 20.26 -3.97
N LEU A 400 -22.87 19.61 -3.16
CA LEU A 400 -21.68 20.21 -2.56
C LEU A 400 -20.42 19.87 -3.35
N ALA A 401 -20.36 18.67 -3.93
CA ALA A 401 -19.25 18.24 -4.76
C ALA A 401 -19.69 17.19 -5.77
N SER A 402 -19.29 17.40 -7.02
CA SER A 402 -19.48 16.42 -8.08
C SER A 402 -18.40 15.33 -8.05
N GLU A 403 -18.76 14.15 -8.55
CA GLU A 403 -17.85 13.05 -8.84
C GLU A 403 -16.97 12.65 -7.64
N VAL A 404 -17.59 12.57 -6.45
CA VAL A 404 -16.92 12.12 -5.22
C VAL A 404 -16.70 10.61 -5.18
N GLY A 405 -17.51 9.86 -5.92
CA GLY A 405 -17.48 8.39 -5.94
C GLY A 405 -18.40 7.76 -4.89
N MET A 406 -18.80 6.51 -5.15
CA MET A 406 -19.86 5.82 -4.40
C MET A 406 -19.54 5.57 -2.91
N TRP A 407 -18.26 5.57 -2.51
CA TRP A 407 -17.80 5.30 -1.14
C TRP A 407 -17.32 6.54 -0.40
N ALA A 408 -17.80 7.73 -0.76
CA ALA A 408 -17.31 8.99 -0.18
C ALA A 408 -17.55 9.16 1.34
N ALA A 409 -18.56 8.50 1.92
CA ALA A 409 -18.80 8.46 3.37
C ALA A 409 -18.67 9.84 4.09
N PRO A 410 -19.47 10.85 3.71
CA PRO A 410 -19.36 12.19 4.27
C PRO A 410 -19.76 12.23 5.75
N THR A 411 -19.18 13.16 6.51
CA THR A 411 -19.51 13.41 7.92
C THR A 411 -19.28 14.87 8.29
N PHE A 412 -20.10 15.41 9.18
CA PHE A 412 -19.87 16.71 9.79
C PHE A 412 -18.86 16.62 10.92
N SER A 413 -18.08 17.68 11.12
CA SER A 413 -17.41 17.88 12.41
C SER A 413 -18.45 18.03 13.54
N PRO A 414 -18.11 17.71 14.79
CA PRO A 414 -19.05 17.82 15.92
C PRO A 414 -19.64 19.22 16.13
N ASP A 415 -18.90 20.27 15.77
CA ASP A 415 -19.35 21.66 15.82
C ASP A 415 -20.14 22.09 14.57
N GLY A 416 -20.24 21.23 13.56
CA GLY A 416 -21.00 21.44 12.34
C GLY A 416 -20.34 22.39 11.33
N ASN A 417 -19.13 22.88 11.60
CA ASN A 417 -18.46 23.87 10.75
C ASN A 417 -17.81 23.25 9.50
N TRP A 418 -17.38 22.00 9.59
CA TRP A 418 -16.63 21.31 8.54
C TRP A 418 -17.38 20.09 8.03
N ILE A 419 -17.21 19.81 6.74
CA ILE A 419 -17.61 18.56 6.12
C ILE A 419 -16.35 17.82 5.68
N LEU A 420 -16.20 16.59 6.15
CA LEU A 420 -15.16 15.65 5.72
C LEU A 420 -15.79 14.59 4.84
N PHE A 421 -15.12 14.26 3.73
CA PHE A 421 -15.56 13.22 2.81
C PHE A 421 -14.37 12.62 2.05
N GLY A 422 -14.48 11.37 1.63
CA GLY A 422 -13.58 10.78 0.67
C GLY A 422 -13.93 11.19 -0.75
N ARG A 423 -12.91 11.44 -1.57
CA ARG A 423 -13.05 11.61 -3.02
C ARG A 423 -12.27 10.52 -3.73
N ALA A 424 -12.96 9.75 -4.58
CA ALA A 424 -12.34 8.73 -5.41
C ALA A 424 -11.28 9.37 -6.32
N ARG A 425 -10.10 8.73 -6.41
CA ARG A 425 -9.03 9.16 -7.33
C ARG A 425 -9.42 8.97 -8.79
N ILE A 426 -10.27 7.99 -9.05
CA ILE A 426 -10.86 7.71 -10.36
C ILE A 426 -12.38 7.57 -10.14
N PRO A 427 -13.14 8.68 -10.16
CA PRO A 427 -14.57 8.68 -9.83
C PRO A 427 -15.42 7.73 -10.67
N TYR A 428 -15.13 7.63 -11.97
CA TYR A 428 -15.92 6.79 -12.89
C TYR A 428 -15.69 5.28 -12.70
N THR A 429 -14.70 4.89 -11.90
CA THR A 429 -14.47 3.51 -11.45
C THR A 429 -14.45 3.45 -9.92
N SER A 430 -15.26 4.29 -9.27
CA SER A 430 -15.28 4.49 -7.82
C SER A 430 -15.54 3.21 -7.00
N GLN A 431 -16.12 2.18 -7.61
CA GLN A 431 -16.27 0.85 -7.01
C GLN A 431 -14.92 0.24 -6.56
N THR A 432 -13.87 0.39 -7.37
CA THR A 432 -12.54 -0.18 -7.12
C THR A 432 -11.46 0.87 -6.95
N SER A 433 -11.85 2.15 -6.94
CA SER A 433 -10.93 3.26 -6.73
C SER A 433 -10.54 3.38 -5.27
N THR A 434 -9.37 3.96 -5.03
CA THR A 434 -9.00 4.45 -3.70
C THR A 434 -9.45 5.90 -3.55
N TYR A 435 -9.59 6.33 -2.30
CA TYR A 435 -10.14 7.63 -1.94
C TYR A 435 -9.10 8.49 -1.23
N ASP A 436 -9.12 9.78 -1.51
CA ASP A 436 -8.40 10.77 -0.71
C ASP A 436 -9.41 11.50 0.19
N LEU A 437 -9.06 11.78 1.43
CA LEU A 437 -9.86 12.57 2.36
C LEU A 437 -9.76 14.06 2.01
N TYR A 438 -10.91 14.67 1.80
CA TYR A 438 -11.08 16.11 1.62
C TYR A 438 -11.88 16.68 2.78
N VAL A 439 -11.59 17.94 3.12
CA VAL A 439 -12.38 18.74 4.04
C VAL A 439 -12.85 20.01 3.32
N MET A 440 -14.02 20.50 3.70
CA MET A 440 -14.61 21.72 3.16
C MET A 440 -15.47 22.42 4.21
N ASP A 441 -15.78 23.69 3.98
CA ASP A 441 -16.72 24.44 4.81
C ASP A 441 -18.13 23.86 4.68
N ARG A 442 -18.96 24.10 5.69
CA ARG A 442 -20.36 23.62 5.74
C ARG A 442 -21.17 23.97 4.48
N ASP A 443 -20.87 25.09 3.83
CA ASP A 443 -21.55 25.54 2.61
C ASP A 443 -21.00 24.92 1.31
N GLY A 444 -20.00 24.03 1.41
CA GLY A 444 -19.33 23.38 0.29
C GLY A 444 -18.15 24.15 -0.31
N SER A 445 -17.82 25.33 0.24
CA SER A 445 -16.66 26.12 -0.18
C SER A 445 -15.35 25.63 0.46
N ASP A 446 -14.22 26.22 0.04
CA ASP A 446 -12.87 25.94 0.59
C ASP A 446 -12.46 24.46 0.67
N ARG A 447 -12.95 23.67 -0.30
CA ARG A 447 -12.58 22.26 -0.50
C ARG A 447 -11.08 22.11 -0.66
N ARG A 448 -10.46 21.30 0.21
CA ARG A 448 -9.03 21.01 0.18
C ARG A 448 -8.73 19.57 0.54
N LEU A 449 -7.68 19.03 -0.08
CA LEU A 449 -7.11 17.73 0.24
C LEU A 449 -6.55 17.76 1.67
N LEU A 450 -6.95 16.79 2.49
CA LEU A 450 -6.47 16.63 3.85
C LEU A 450 -5.48 15.47 3.96
N PHE A 451 -5.79 14.30 3.38
CA PHE A 451 -4.96 13.11 3.50
C PHE A 451 -5.28 12.04 2.44
N PRO A 452 -4.31 11.28 1.90
CA PRO A 452 -2.87 11.49 1.97
C PRO A 452 -2.42 12.69 1.13
N THR A 453 -1.37 13.38 1.56
CA THR A 453 -0.85 14.57 0.86
C THR A 453 0.24 14.26 -0.16
N ASP A 454 0.93 13.11 -0.06
CA ASP A 454 1.85 12.64 -1.11
C ASP A 454 1.06 11.81 -2.14
N SER A 455 1.02 12.30 -3.39
CA SER A 455 0.31 11.63 -4.48
C SER A 455 0.88 10.25 -4.86
N ARG A 456 2.12 9.93 -4.42
CA ARG A 456 2.71 8.60 -4.60
C ARG A 456 2.18 7.58 -3.60
N GLU A 457 1.64 8.03 -2.47
CA GLU A 457 0.99 7.15 -1.52
C GLU A 457 -0.38 6.71 -2.08
N PRO A 458 -0.79 5.45 -1.88
CA PRO A 458 -2.12 4.99 -2.26
C PRO A 458 -3.17 5.72 -1.41
N GLY A 459 -4.38 5.90 -1.96
CA GLY A 459 -5.50 6.43 -1.19
C GLY A 459 -6.03 5.40 -0.19
N LEU A 460 -7.04 5.80 0.57
CA LEU A 460 -7.80 4.95 1.46
C LEU A 460 -8.65 3.97 0.65
N GLU A 461 -8.77 2.73 1.13
CA GLU A 461 -9.69 1.74 0.55
C GLU A 461 -11.15 2.13 0.79
N TYR A 462 -11.43 2.65 1.99
CA TYR A 462 -12.70 3.23 2.39
C TYR A 462 -12.43 4.37 3.39
N PRO A 463 -13.12 5.52 3.32
CA PRO A 463 -12.97 6.65 4.26
C PRO A 463 -13.50 6.35 5.68
N ALA A 464 -13.04 5.29 6.33
CA ALA A 464 -13.39 4.99 7.72
C ALA A 464 -12.70 5.99 8.67
N VAL A 465 -13.46 6.97 9.11
CA VAL A 465 -12.99 8.11 9.92
C VAL A 465 -13.85 8.30 11.17
N ALA A 466 -13.26 8.88 12.21
CA ALA A 466 -13.97 9.31 13.40
C ALA A 466 -13.39 10.64 13.90
N TRP A 467 -14.24 11.65 14.09
CA TRP A 467 -13.85 12.94 14.63
C TRP A 467 -13.48 12.84 16.11
N ASP A 468 -12.51 13.65 16.54
CA ASP A 468 -12.35 13.91 17.96
C ASP A 468 -13.58 14.68 18.48
N PRO A 469 -14.01 14.47 19.74
CA PRO A 469 -15.22 15.10 20.27
C PRO A 469 -15.21 16.64 20.28
N ALA A 470 -14.03 17.26 20.19
CA ALA A 470 -13.87 18.71 20.11
C ALA A 470 -13.80 19.24 18.67
N GLY A 471 -13.75 18.37 17.65
CA GLY A 471 -13.78 18.70 16.22
C GLY A 471 -12.46 19.20 15.61
N GLY A 472 -11.36 19.23 16.37
CA GLY A 472 -10.07 19.76 15.88
C GLY A 472 -9.19 18.73 15.16
N ARG A 473 -9.47 17.45 15.37
CA ARG A 473 -8.69 16.31 14.86
C ARG A 473 -9.63 15.16 14.51
N LEU A 474 -9.11 14.17 13.81
CA LEU A 474 -9.81 12.94 13.48
C LEU A 474 -8.86 11.74 13.47
N MET A 475 -9.41 10.55 13.66
CA MET A 475 -8.73 9.31 13.34
C MET A 475 -9.24 8.79 12.00
N ALA A 476 -8.31 8.34 11.15
CA ALA A 476 -8.62 7.66 9.90
C ALA A 476 -7.98 6.27 9.87
N VAL A 477 -8.71 5.29 9.37
CA VAL A 477 -8.15 3.97 9.04
C VAL A 477 -7.42 4.08 7.71
N TYR A 478 -6.13 3.77 7.71
CA TYR A 478 -5.30 3.76 6.51
C TYR A 478 -4.33 2.59 6.56
N ARG A 479 -4.35 1.73 5.53
CA ARG A 479 -3.51 0.53 5.41
C ARG A 479 -3.56 -0.39 6.64
N GLY A 480 -4.74 -0.53 7.23
CA GLY A 480 -4.94 -1.38 8.40
C GLY A 480 -4.50 -0.77 9.73
N ASP A 481 -4.19 0.53 9.77
CA ASP A 481 -3.78 1.25 10.98
C ASP A 481 -4.57 2.54 11.18
N LEU A 482 -4.56 3.08 12.40
CA LEU A 482 -5.11 4.39 12.72
C LEU A 482 -4.06 5.47 12.54
N TYR A 483 -4.49 6.53 11.86
CA TYR A 483 -3.74 7.76 11.69
C TYR A 483 -4.53 8.89 12.35
N LEU A 484 -3.90 9.59 13.30
CA LEU A 484 -4.41 10.82 13.86
C LEU A 484 -4.05 11.97 12.93
N ILE A 485 -5.06 12.68 12.45
CA ILE A 485 -4.95 13.74 11.45
C ILE A 485 -5.56 15.01 12.03
N THR A 486 -4.84 16.12 11.94
CA THR A 486 -5.31 17.45 12.35
C THR A 486 -5.80 18.23 11.14
N LEU A 487 -6.69 19.21 11.34
CA LEU A 487 -7.21 20.02 10.23
C LEU A 487 -6.13 20.85 9.52
N ASP A 488 -5.01 21.21 10.18
CA ASP A 488 -3.86 21.86 9.55
C ASP A 488 -2.97 20.90 8.74
N GLY A 489 -3.33 19.61 8.65
CA GLY A 489 -2.67 18.61 7.81
C GLY A 489 -1.52 17.88 8.50
N GLN A 490 -1.38 17.97 9.82
CA GLN A 490 -0.43 17.13 10.54
C GLN A 490 -0.98 15.70 10.63
N VAL A 491 -0.14 14.74 10.32
CA VAL A 491 -0.51 13.32 10.26
C VAL A 491 0.44 12.53 11.14
N ARG A 492 -0.11 11.63 11.96
CA ARG A 492 0.67 10.69 12.77
C ARG A 492 0.01 9.33 12.79
N ARG A 493 0.77 8.28 12.45
CA ARG A 493 0.35 6.90 12.69
C ARG A 493 0.33 6.63 14.20
N VAL A 494 -0.79 6.15 14.72
CA VAL A 494 -1.01 5.91 16.16
C VAL A 494 -1.24 4.43 16.51
N THR A 495 -1.24 3.53 15.52
CA THR A 495 -1.23 2.07 15.71
C THR A 495 -0.36 1.38 14.68
N ASP A 496 -0.07 0.10 14.89
CA ASP A 496 0.73 -0.72 14.00
C ASP A 496 0.22 -2.17 13.79
N ASP A 497 -1.09 -2.34 14.00
CA ASP A 497 -1.89 -3.57 13.87
C ASP A 497 -1.91 -4.15 12.45
N GLY A 498 -1.98 -3.31 11.43
CA GLY A 498 -2.10 -3.71 10.02
C GLY A 498 -3.38 -4.47 9.64
N SER A 499 -4.42 -4.47 10.51
CA SER A 499 -5.70 -5.15 10.27
C SER A 499 -6.93 -4.39 10.79
N ILE A 500 -6.77 -3.09 11.05
CA ILE A 500 -7.86 -2.21 11.47
C ILE A 500 -8.76 -1.91 10.29
N THR A 501 -10.07 -2.02 10.50
CA THR A 501 -11.08 -1.80 9.44
C THR A 501 -12.14 -0.76 9.81
N THR A 502 -12.27 -0.42 11.09
CA THR A 502 -13.29 0.53 11.56
C THR A 502 -12.81 1.25 12.80
N VAL A 503 -13.21 2.51 12.95
CA VAL A 503 -12.96 3.35 14.13
C VAL A 503 -14.23 4.13 14.51
N ARG A 504 -14.42 4.34 15.81
CA ARG A 504 -15.42 5.20 16.43
C ARG A 504 -14.74 6.01 17.52
N TRP A 505 -15.14 7.26 17.68
CA TRP A 505 -14.61 8.15 18.69
C TRP A 505 -15.76 8.99 19.25
N THR A 506 -16.02 8.85 20.54
CA THR A 506 -17.05 9.61 21.24
C THR A 506 -16.47 10.32 22.46
N GLY A 507 -17.23 11.28 22.98
CA GLY A 507 -16.94 11.88 24.27
C GLY A 507 -16.88 10.82 25.36
N GLY A 508 -16.14 11.11 26.44
CA GLY A 508 -16.25 10.31 27.65
C GLY A 508 -17.33 10.93 28.51
N GLY A 509 -18.26 10.12 29.03
CA GLY A 509 -18.96 10.48 30.27
C GLY A 509 -17.94 10.64 31.39
N GLU A 510 -18.10 11.67 32.23
CA GLU A 510 -17.29 11.84 33.45
C GLU A 510 -17.35 10.63 34.38
#